data_AF-A0A2K0TPB2-F1
#
_entry.id   AF-A0A2K0TPB2-F1
#
_cell.length_a   1.000
_cell.length_b   1.000
_cell.length_c   1.000
_cell.angle_alpha   90.00
_cell.angle_beta   90.00
_cell.angle_gamma   90.00
#
_symmetry.space_group_name_H-M   'P 1'
#
loop_
_entity.id
_entity.type
_entity.pdbx_description
1 polymer ?
#
loop_
_entity_poly.entity_id
_entity_poly.type
_entity_poly.pdbx_seq_one_letter_code
_entity_poly.pdbx_strand_id
1 'polypeptide(L)'
;MTKLFGLLGFASLAAAACISSGDETTINNALKSGGASAVVQLCPGAVITVHNTVAFTAANQELSTQGYPTGSTRAIIRLQATDQSISAVIRGGSLSGIKLRNIQIDGDRSGNGQITAQASSANIELGGIQSGLLVDHVASMNPRGWSCMHIGEGGAASGASACSNATITNNDIGPCGLEGHDAAGHGRWADGISFACTNSLVQSNTVTGSTDGGIVLFSAPGTKVLSNKVISSTTNAGFGAINLVDNLAVYNGSFANVEVSSNTIQGQRLFGAGIAIGSCVWTTCSASTTTPKLSGPVTIANNVFSGSIAFPIPISGWTGGITVTGNTVTGVGSNSAFSEAGNCPAATKTAFNANQHLVWNSPSVTGPTSLQSGFVQHTDYPSFFICPTPPLPSTQVWTNGTLNVNTVPTTFSTLHNGFNFVFDDSAHLIVYDNGVVATTIGSTTTCNGQCTLDFQGDGNLVKRLGGSAFWASGTANKGSTLTSLNTSPWLEIKDKTGAVIWDGVNGAH
;
A
#
# COMPACT_ATOMS: atom_id res chain seq x y z
N MET A 1 -9.69 -19.31 -79.90
CA MET A 1 -10.29 -18.67 -78.70
C MET A 1 -9.51 -19.14 -77.49
N THR A 2 -8.47 -18.40 -77.13
CA THR A 2 -7.51 -18.76 -76.07
C THR A 2 -8.00 -18.16 -74.77
N LYS A 3 -8.27 -19.01 -73.76
CA LYS A 3 -8.79 -18.61 -72.45
C LYS A 3 -7.69 -17.88 -71.65
N LEU A 4 -8.03 -16.68 -71.22
CA LEU A 4 -7.23 -15.84 -70.32
C LEU A 4 -7.38 -16.38 -68.89
N PHE A 5 -6.33 -16.96 -68.33
CA PHE A 5 -6.25 -17.29 -66.90
C PHE A 5 -5.85 -16.03 -66.13
N GLY A 6 -6.78 -15.50 -65.33
CA GLY A 6 -6.50 -14.42 -64.38
C GLY A 6 -5.73 -14.98 -63.18
N LEU A 7 -4.52 -14.47 -62.95
CA LEU A 7 -3.81 -14.64 -61.68
C LEU A 7 -4.47 -13.74 -60.64
N LEU A 8 -5.22 -14.34 -59.70
CA LEU A 8 -5.57 -13.70 -58.44
C LEU A 8 -4.31 -13.67 -57.57
N GLY A 9 -3.66 -12.51 -57.53
CA GLY A 9 -2.57 -12.25 -56.58
C GLY A 9 -3.13 -12.24 -55.16
N PHE A 10 -2.80 -13.25 -54.37
CA PHE A 10 -2.92 -13.17 -52.92
C PHE A 10 -1.92 -12.12 -52.45
N ALA A 11 -2.41 -10.92 -52.13
CA ALA A 11 -1.62 -9.95 -51.39
C ALA A 11 -1.31 -10.55 -50.02
N SER A 12 -0.08 -10.99 -49.81
CA SER A 12 0.40 -11.28 -48.46
C SER A 12 0.34 -9.97 -47.69
N LEU A 13 -0.62 -9.85 -46.78
CA LEU A 13 -0.57 -8.83 -45.73
C LEU A 13 0.72 -9.10 -44.94
N ALA A 14 1.79 -8.38 -45.27
CA ALA A 14 3.00 -8.41 -44.49
C ALA A 14 2.62 -7.96 -43.07
N ALA A 15 2.68 -8.88 -42.10
CA ALA A 15 2.59 -8.51 -40.71
C ALA A 15 3.65 -7.43 -40.45
N ALA A 16 3.22 -6.27 -39.94
CA ALA A 16 4.15 -5.22 -39.58
C ALA A 16 5.22 -5.81 -38.66
N ALA A 17 6.50 -5.57 -38.98
CA ALA A 17 7.59 -6.01 -38.13
C ALA A 17 7.41 -5.41 -36.73
N CYS A 18 7.72 -6.20 -35.70
CA CYS A 18 7.67 -5.72 -34.32
C CYS A 18 8.68 -4.58 -34.10
N ILE A 19 8.40 -3.70 -33.14
CA ILE A 19 9.29 -2.61 -32.75
C ILE A 19 10.38 -3.18 -31.84
N SER A 20 11.64 -3.15 -32.30
CA SER A 20 12.81 -3.63 -31.54
C SER A 20 13.60 -2.53 -30.84
N SER A 21 13.43 -1.28 -31.25
CA SER A 21 14.18 -0.12 -30.76
C SER A 21 13.38 1.17 -30.96
N GLY A 22 13.77 2.22 -30.23
CA GLY A 22 13.11 3.53 -30.25
C GLY A 22 12.74 3.95 -28.83
N ASP A 23 11.71 4.78 -28.75
CA ASP A 23 11.20 5.40 -27.53
C ASP A 23 9.66 5.47 -27.57
N GLU A 24 9.05 6.25 -26.68
CA GLU A 24 7.60 6.43 -26.66
C GLU A 24 7.08 7.10 -27.94
N THR A 25 7.86 7.95 -28.61
CA THR A 25 7.47 8.59 -29.87
C THR A 25 7.23 7.54 -30.95
N THR A 26 8.10 6.52 -31.00
CA THR A 26 7.99 5.40 -31.94
C THR A 26 6.69 4.61 -31.73
N ILE A 27 6.40 4.23 -30.47
CA ILE A 27 5.20 3.46 -30.13
C ILE A 27 3.93 4.30 -30.32
N ASN A 28 3.96 5.55 -29.85
CA ASN A 28 2.82 6.48 -29.95
C ASN A 28 2.48 6.79 -31.40
N ASN A 29 3.48 6.95 -32.28
CA ASN A 29 3.24 7.15 -33.70
C ASN A 29 2.59 5.92 -34.33
N ALA A 30 3.04 4.72 -33.99
CA ALA A 30 2.42 3.47 -34.48
C ALA A 30 0.96 3.33 -34.03
N LEU A 31 0.66 3.63 -32.76
CA LEU A 31 -0.72 3.65 -32.24
C LEU A 31 -1.57 4.69 -32.96
N LYS A 32 -1.08 5.93 -33.08
CA LYS A 32 -1.81 7.02 -33.76
C LYS A 32 -2.07 6.71 -35.24
N SER A 33 -1.05 6.23 -35.96
CA SER A 33 -1.17 5.93 -37.39
C SER A 33 -2.06 4.71 -37.66
N GLY A 34 -2.01 3.71 -36.77
CA GLY A 34 -2.84 2.52 -36.89
C GLY A 34 -4.31 2.78 -36.56
N GLY A 35 -4.59 3.75 -35.68
CA GLY A 35 -5.95 4.12 -35.30
C GLY A 35 -6.68 3.04 -34.51
N ALA A 36 -8.01 2.99 -34.64
CA ALA A 36 -8.83 2.01 -33.94
C ALA A 36 -8.48 0.58 -34.37
N SER A 37 -8.50 -0.36 -33.41
CA SER A 37 -8.15 -1.77 -33.64
C SER A 37 -6.69 -2.03 -34.07
N ALA A 38 -5.81 -1.03 -34.01
CA ALA A 38 -4.39 -1.23 -34.31
C ALA A 38 -3.76 -2.20 -33.31
N VAL A 39 -2.93 -3.11 -33.83
CA VAL A 39 -2.09 -4.00 -33.03
C VAL A 39 -0.65 -3.54 -33.19
N VAL A 40 -0.08 -2.98 -32.14
CA VAL A 40 1.31 -2.54 -32.07
C VAL A 40 2.09 -3.55 -31.23
N GLN A 41 3.06 -4.21 -31.85
CA GLN A 41 3.85 -5.25 -31.18
C GLN A 41 5.29 -4.84 -31.00
N LEU A 42 5.85 -5.07 -29.81
CA LEU A 42 7.27 -4.98 -29.52
C LEU A 42 7.94 -6.33 -29.75
N CYS A 43 9.23 -6.34 -30.11
CA CYS A 43 9.94 -7.60 -30.31
C CYS A 43 10.25 -8.31 -28.98
N PRO A 44 10.21 -9.66 -28.93
CA PRO A 44 10.61 -10.41 -27.73
C PRO A 44 12.00 -10.01 -27.23
N GLY A 45 12.11 -9.81 -25.91
CA GLY A 45 13.36 -9.40 -25.25
C GLY A 45 13.82 -7.96 -25.53
N ALA A 46 13.08 -7.19 -26.33
CA ALA A 46 13.41 -5.78 -26.55
C ALA A 46 13.26 -4.98 -25.24
N VAL A 47 14.18 -4.05 -25.02
CA VAL A 47 14.09 -3.05 -23.96
C VAL A 47 13.92 -1.69 -24.63
N ILE A 48 12.73 -1.11 -24.52
CA ILE A 48 12.40 0.20 -25.04
C ILE A 48 12.46 1.19 -23.88
N THR A 49 13.51 1.99 -23.85
CA THR A 49 13.62 3.10 -22.90
C THR A 49 12.72 4.23 -23.37
N VAL A 50 11.82 4.68 -22.49
CA VAL A 50 10.91 5.80 -22.74
C VAL A 50 11.21 6.95 -21.79
N HIS A 51 11.06 8.17 -22.27
CA HIS A 51 11.29 9.38 -21.47
C HIS A 51 9.97 10.04 -21.05
N ASN A 52 8.87 9.62 -21.69
CA ASN A 52 7.52 10.09 -21.46
C ASN A 52 6.52 8.92 -21.63
N THR A 53 5.23 9.20 -21.47
CA THR A 53 4.17 8.19 -21.47
C THR A 53 3.88 7.62 -22.87
N VAL A 54 3.69 6.31 -22.95
CA VAL A 54 3.05 5.63 -24.07
C VAL A 54 1.53 5.66 -23.88
N ALA A 55 0.80 6.21 -24.83
CA ALA A 55 -0.64 6.43 -24.72
C ALA A 55 -1.42 5.70 -25.81
N PHE A 56 -2.41 4.90 -25.40
CA PHE A 56 -3.48 4.46 -26.29
C PHE A 56 -4.24 5.68 -26.81
N THR A 57 -4.63 5.65 -28.09
CA THR A 57 -5.22 6.80 -28.78
C THR A 57 -6.58 6.49 -29.40
N ALA A 58 -6.97 5.22 -29.50
CA ALA A 58 -8.23 4.79 -30.08
C ALA A 58 -8.75 3.50 -29.46
N ALA A 59 -10.05 3.23 -29.64
CA ALA A 59 -10.70 2.01 -29.16
C ALA A 59 -10.11 0.75 -29.82
N ASN A 60 -10.21 -0.38 -29.10
CA ASN A 60 -9.79 -1.72 -29.54
C ASN A 60 -8.30 -1.89 -29.86
N GLN A 61 -7.47 -0.89 -29.56
CA GLN A 61 -6.02 -0.97 -29.77
C GLN A 61 -5.38 -2.02 -28.87
N GLU A 62 -4.35 -2.69 -29.37
CA GLU A 62 -3.52 -3.59 -28.61
C GLU A 62 -2.06 -3.12 -28.62
N LEU A 63 -1.46 -3.09 -27.42
CA LEU A 63 -0.01 -3.03 -27.24
C LEU A 63 0.46 -4.35 -26.63
N SER A 64 1.32 -5.07 -27.35
CA SER A 64 1.78 -6.39 -26.91
C SER A 64 3.23 -6.69 -27.29
N THR A 65 3.78 -7.80 -26.78
CA THR A 65 4.99 -8.40 -27.35
C THR A 65 4.62 -9.39 -28.46
N GLN A 66 5.31 -9.34 -29.59
CA GLN A 66 5.09 -10.25 -30.71
C GLN A 66 5.24 -11.71 -30.26
N GLY A 67 4.30 -12.55 -30.67
CA GLY A 67 4.26 -13.97 -30.28
C GLY A 67 3.73 -14.24 -28.87
N TYR A 68 3.35 -13.20 -28.12
CA TYR A 68 2.77 -13.31 -26.78
C TYR A 68 3.57 -14.19 -25.79
N PRO A 69 4.90 -13.98 -25.67
CA PRO A 69 5.67 -14.70 -24.67
C PRO A 69 5.16 -14.44 -23.25
N THR A 70 5.40 -15.39 -22.35
CA THR A 70 5.26 -15.21 -20.89
C THR A 70 6.64 -15.14 -20.25
N GLY A 71 6.71 -14.75 -18.97
CA GLY A 71 7.98 -14.66 -18.26
C GLY A 71 8.91 -13.56 -18.79
N SER A 72 10.22 -13.81 -18.78
CA SER A 72 11.25 -12.78 -19.01
C SER A 72 11.47 -12.41 -20.48
N THR A 73 10.97 -13.19 -21.44
CA THR A 73 11.13 -12.91 -22.88
C THR A 73 10.12 -11.90 -23.41
N ARG A 74 9.18 -11.45 -22.58
CA ARG A 74 8.32 -10.28 -22.85
C ARG A 74 9.20 -9.04 -23.07
N ALA A 75 8.83 -8.18 -24.01
CA ALA A 75 9.47 -6.86 -24.15
C ALA A 75 9.28 -6.04 -22.86
N ILE A 76 10.22 -5.14 -22.59
CA ILE A 76 10.20 -4.20 -21.47
C ILE A 76 10.04 -2.79 -22.01
N ILE A 77 9.08 -2.03 -21.48
CA ILE A 77 9.05 -0.56 -21.56
C ILE A 77 9.55 -0.04 -20.21
N ARG A 78 10.69 0.67 -20.23
CA ARG A 78 11.33 1.21 -19.02
C ARG A 78 11.34 2.73 -19.05
N LEU A 79 10.85 3.36 -18.00
CA LEU A 79 10.85 4.81 -17.86
C LEU A 79 12.23 5.34 -17.45
N GLN A 80 12.75 6.32 -18.17
CA GLN A 80 13.84 7.21 -17.77
C GLN A 80 13.31 8.64 -17.89
N ALA A 81 12.58 9.07 -16.87
CA ALA A 81 11.78 10.28 -16.92
C ALA A 81 12.67 11.52 -17.10
N THR A 82 12.35 12.35 -18.10
CA THR A 82 13.01 13.66 -18.28
C THR A 82 12.45 14.73 -17.35
N ASP A 83 11.29 14.47 -16.75
CA ASP A 83 10.59 15.38 -15.84
C ASP A 83 10.12 14.64 -14.57
N GLN A 84 10.24 15.32 -13.42
CA GLN A 84 9.91 14.75 -12.11
C GLN A 84 8.41 14.52 -11.88
N SER A 85 7.53 15.03 -12.73
CA SER A 85 6.08 14.80 -12.68
C SER A 85 5.61 13.54 -13.42
N ILE A 86 6.46 12.94 -14.27
CA ILE A 86 6.08 11.79 -15.10
C ILE A 86 6.15 10.51 -14.26
N SER A 87 5.00 9.97 -13.85
CA SER A 87 4.93 8.69 -13.15
C SER A 87 4.29 7.57 -13.96
N ALA A 88 3.42 7.89 -14.93
CA ALA A 88 2.75 6.91 -15.75
C ALA A 88 3.57 6.55 -16.98
N VAL A 89 3.89 5.26 -17.10
CA VAL A 89 4.57 4.69 -18.27
C VAL A 89 3.56 4.42 -19.37
N ILE A 90 2.41 3.84 -19.02
CA ILE A 90 1.31 3.55 -19.94
C ILE A 90 0.05 4.34 -19.53
N ARG A 91 -0.62 4.97 -20.49
CA ARG A 91 -1.94 5.61 -20.31
C ARG A 91 -2.97 5.15 -21.34
N GLY A 92 -4.23 5.10 -20.93
CA GLY A 92 -5.36 4.76 -21.80
C GLY A 92 -6.70 4.97 -21.10
N GLY A 93 -7.14 6.23 -21.02
CA GLY A 93 -8.41 6.62 -20.39
C GLY A 93 -9.57 6.74 -21.39
N SER A 94 -10.74 6.24 -21.01
CA SER A 94 -12.01 6.35 -21.77
C SER A 94 -11.94 5.79 -23.20
N LEU A 95 -11.20 4.70 -23.38
CA LEU A 95 -11.08 3.97 -24.64
C LEU A 95 -11.53 2.51 -24.45
N SER A 96 -12.65 2.14 -25.07
CA SER A 96 -13.19 0.78 -24.98
C SER A 96 -12.34 -0.25 -25.72
N GLY A 97 -12.29 -1.47 -25.18
CA GLY A 97 -11.68 -2.63 -25.82
C GLY A 97 -10.16 -2.60 -25.96
N ILE A 98 -9.47 -1.63 -25.35
CA ILE A 98 -7.99 -1.59 -25.40
C ILE A 98 -7.40 -2.81 -24.69
N LYS A 99 -6.22 -3.25 -25.15
CA LYS A 99 -5.55 -4.46 -24.70
C LYS A 99 -4.08 -4.17 -24.41
N LEU A 100 -3.64 -4.46 -23.20
CA LEU A 100 -2.22 -4.47 -22.83
C LEU A 100 -1.83 -5.91 -22.52
N ARG A 101 -0.93 -6.51 -23.30
CA ARG A 101 -0.71 -7.96 -23.24
C ARG A 101 0.75 -8.36 -23.30
N ASN A 102 1.14 -9.35 -22.50
CA ASN A 102 2.43 -10.03 -22.64
C ASN A 102 3.63 -9.06 -22.69
N ILE A 103 3.63 -8.03 -21.85
CA ILE A 103 4.64 -6.96 -21.84
C ILE A 103 5.04 -6.63 -20.40
N GLN A 104 6.24 -6.11 -20.19
CA GLN A 104 6.75 -5.70 -18.88
C GLN A 104 6.85 -4.17 -18.83
N ILE A 105 6.36 -3.57 -17.76
CA ILE A 105 6.32 -2.12 -17.53
C ILE A 105 7.14 -1.81 -16.28
N ASP A 106 8.25 -1.10 -16.45
CA ASP A 106 9.19 -0.77 -15.38
C ASP A 106 9.25 0.75 -15.18
N GLY A 107 8.82 1.21 -14.00
CA GLY A 107 8.86 2.63 -13.65
C GLY A 107 10.26 3.15 -13.27
N ASP A 108 11.24 2.23 -13.11
CA ASP A 108 12.61 2.52 -12.68
C ASP A 108 12.68 3.53 -11.54
N ARG A 109 11.92 3.28 -10.45
CA ARG A 109 11.95 4.12 -9.25
C ARG A 109 13.38 4.34 -8.72
N SER A 110 14.28 3.37 -8.84
CA SER A 110 15.68 3.52 -8.43
C SER A 110 16.41 4.63 -9.19
N GLY A 111 16.22 4.71 -10.51
CA GLY A 111 16.84 5.74 -11.34
C GLY A 111 16.10 7.08 -11.29
N ASN A 112 14.77 7.05 -11.17
CA ASN A 112 13.94 8.24 -11.29
C ASN A 112 13.50 8.86 -9.95
N GLY A 113 13.70 8.17 -8.83
CA GLY A 113 13.14 8.55 -7.53
C GLY A 113 11.62 8.35 -7.44
N GLN A 114 11.12 8.43 -6.20
CA GLN A 114 9.69 8.32 -5.89
C GLN A 114 9.00 9.69 -5.97
N ILE A 115 7.75 9.70 -6.46
CA ILE A 115 6.87 10.86 -6.42
C ILE A 115 5.81 10.59 -5.36
N THR A 116 5.97 11.22 -4.21
CA THR A 116 5.04 11.11 -3.06
C THR A 116 3.97 12.20 -3.06
N ALA A 117 4.05 13.16 -3.99
CA ALA A 117 3.05 14.20 -4.16
C ALA A 117 1.70 13.63 -4.62
N GLN A 118 0.61 14.23 -4.13
CA GLN A 118 -0.79 13.82 -4.36
C GLN A 118 -1.21 13.78 -5.84
N ALA A 119 -0.45 14.39 -6.75
CA ALA A 119 -0.76 14.43 -8.18
C ALA A 119 -0.05 13.33 -9.01
N SER A 120 0.60 12.35 -8.38
CA SER A 120 1.20 11.23 -9.13
C SER A 120 0.15 10.24 -9.65
N SER A 121 0.49 9.51 -10.70
CA SER A 121 -0.29 8.41 -11.31
C SER A 121 0.39 7.05 -11.08
N ALA A 122 -0.32 5.96 -11.34
CA ALA A 122 0.25 4.62 -11.37
C ALA A 122 1.22 4.42 -12.54
N ASN A 123 2.02 3.35 -12.53
CA ASN A 123 2.83 2.94 -13.69
C ASN A 123 1.97 2.70 -14.94
N ILE A 124 0.84 2.02 -14.75
CA ILE A 124 -0.16 1.72 -15.76
C ILE A 124 -1.45 2.40 -15.34
N GLU A 125 -1.92 3.36 -16.13
CA GLU A 125 -3.09 4.17 -15.83
C GLU A 125 -4.14 3.98 -16.94
N LEU A 126 -5.08 3.06 -16.73
CA LEU A 126 -6.11 2.68 -17.70
C LEU A 126 -7.52 2.85 -17.09
N GLY A 127 -8.56 2.60 -17.89
CA GLY A 127 -9.95 2.65 -17.43
C GLY A 127 -10.66 3.91 -17.89
N GLY A 128 -11.45 4.54 -17.03
CA GLY A 128 -12.30 5.68 -17.39
C GLY A 128 -13.67 5.25 -17.94
N ILE A 129 -14.30 6.11 -18.75
CA ILE A 129 -15.61 5.82 -19.37
C ILE A 129 -15.41 4.85 -20.52
N GLN A 130 -15.38 3.55 -20.22
CA GLN A 130 -15.06 2.49 -21.19
C GLN A 130 -15.67 1.13 -20.84
N SER A 131 -15.68 0.21 -21.81
CA SER A 131 -15.98 -1.20 -21.57
C SER A 131 -15.01 -2.14 -22.31
N GLY A 132 -14.74 -3.31 -21.73
CA GLY A 132 -14.01 -4.39 -22.42
C GLY A 132 -12.49 -4.28 -22.40
N LEU A 133 -11.91 -3.48 -21.49
CA LEU A 133 -10.47 -3.42 -21.25
C LEU A 133 -9.90 -4.80 -20.91
N LEU A 134 -8.75 -5.15 -21.51
CA LEU A 134 -7.99 -6.36 -21.20
C LEU A 134 -6.56 -6.02 -20.78
N VAL A 135 -6.14 -6.50 -19.62
CA VAL A 135 -4.74 -6.51 -19.18
C VAL A 135 -4.36 -7.94 -18.84
N ASP A 136 -3.54 -8.57 -19.68
CA ASP A 136 -3.28 -10.00 -19.61
C ASP A 136 -1.81 -10.37 -19.79
N HIS A 137 -1.25 -11.18 -18.88
CA HIS A 137 0.17 -11.56 -18.90
C HIS A 137 1.14 -10.37 -18.87
N VAL A 138 0.76 -9.27 -18.23
CA VAL A 138 1.57 -8.06 -18.06
C VAL A 138 2.39 -8.15 -16.77
N ALA A 139 3.61 -7.63 -16.78
CA ALA A 139 4.33 -7.33 -15.54
C ALA A 139 4.37 -5.82 -15.30
N SER A 140 4.21 -5.39 -14.05
CA SER A 140 4.40 -3.98 -13.65
C SER A 140 5.21 -3.90 -12.37
N MET A 141 6.28 -3.11 -12.35
CA MET A 141 7.20 -3.03 -11.21
C MET A 141 7.84 -1.66 -11.03
N ASN A 142 8.36 -1.42 -9.82
CA ASN A 142 9.11 -0.22 -9.45
C ASN A 142 8.41 1.10 -9.80
N PRO A 143 7.12 1.28 -9.44
CA PRO A 143 6.44 2.52 -9.75
C PRO A 143 7.04 3.68 -8.99
N ARG A 144 7.02 4.84 -9.65
CA ARG A 144 7.36 6.12 -9.02
C ARG A 144 6.22 6.66 -8.17
N GLY A 145 4.98 6.41 -8.59
CA GLY A 145 3.77 6.87 -7.91
C GLY A 145 3.20 5.85 -6.92
N TRP A 146 1.91 5.97 -6.68
CA TRP A 146 1.17 5.27 -5.62
C TRP A 146 0.63 3.89 -6.01
N SER A 147 0.84 3.41 -7.25
CA SER A 147 0.39 2.08 -7.66
C SER A 147 1.18 1.52 -8.84
N CYS A 148 1.32 0.20 -8.90
CA CYS A 148 1.83 -0.47 -10.11
C CYS A 148 0.78 -0.45 -11.24
N MET A 149 -0.51 -0.48 -10.93
CA MET A 149 -1.58 -0.51 -11.93
C MET A 149 -2.84 0.10 -11.35
N HIS A 150 -3.35 1.13 -12.00
CA HIS A 150 -4.65 1.72 -11.69
C HIS A 150 -5.60 1.55 -12.87
N ILE A 151 -6.76 0.96 -12.60
CA ILE A 151 -7.90 0.85 -13.50
C ILE A 151 -9.04 1.69 -12.94
N GLY A 152 -9.12 2.95 -13.38
CA GLY A 152 -10.04 3.94 -12.85
C GLY A 152 -11.48 3.78 -13.34
N GLU A 153 -12.42 4.22 -12.51
CA GLU A 153 -13.88 4.17 -12.69
C GLU A 153 -14.39 5.13 -13.76
N GLY A 154 -13.69 6.25 -13.98
CA GLY A 154 -14.14 7.35 -14.83
C GLY A 154 -15.19 8.24 -14.17
N GLY A 155 -16.16 8.74 -14.94
CA GLY A 155 -17.20 9.67 -14.45
C GLY A 155 -18.24 9.06 -13.48
N ALA A 156 -17.88 8.05 -12.69
CA ALA A 156 -18.77 7.39 -11.74
C ALA A 156 -19.28 8.35 -10.65
N ALA A 157 -18.45 9.33 -10.25
CA ALA A 157 -18.88 10.41 -9.35
C ALA A 157 -19.89 11.39 -9.99
N SER A 158 -20.02 11.40 -11.33
CA SER A 158 -20.87 12.32 -12.09
C SER A 158 -22.09 11.66 -12.76
N GLY A 159 -22.41 10.40 -12.43
CA GLY A 159 -23.56 9.69 -13.02
C GLY A 159 -23.41 9.32 -14.51
N ALA A 160 -22.21 9.39 -15.07
CA ALA A 160 -21.91 8.95 -16.43
C ALA A 160 -21.68 7.43 -16.47
N SER A 161 -21.84 6.81 -17.65
CA SER A 161 -21.49 5.40 -17.85
C SER A 161 -20.03 5.15 -17.46
N ALA A 162 -19.83 4.41 -16.37
CA ALA A 162 -18.51 4.19 -15.78
C ALA A 162 -17.79 2.98 -16.40
N CYS A 163 -16.53 2.77 -16.01
CA CYS A 163 -15.75 1.61 -16.39
C CYS A 163 -16.51 0.29 -16.12
N SER A 164 -16.53 -0.61 -17.11
CA SER A 164 -17.22 -1.90 -16.98
C SER A 164 -16.53 -3.03 -17.76
N ASN A 165 -16.80 -4.28 -17.38
CA ASN A 165 -16.35 -5.47 -18.12
C ASN A 165 -14.84 -5.48 -18.41
N ALA A 166 -14.04 -5.04 -17.46
CA ALA A 166 -12.59 -5.12 -17.54
C ALA A 166 -12.12 -6.51 -17.13
N THR A 167 -11.07 -7.02 -17.76
CA THR A 167 -10.45 -8.31 -17.46
C THR A 167 -8.97 -8.10 -17.16
N ILE A 168 -8.57 -8.34 -15.92
CA ILE A 168 -7.20 -8.19 -15.41
C ILE A 168 -6.70 -9.56 -14.98
N THR A 169 -5.96 -10.24 -15.86
CA THR A 169 -5.64 -11.66 -15.70
C THR A 169 -4.16 -12.01 -15.86
N ASN A 170 -3.70 -13.01 -15.11
CA ASN A 170 -2.38 -13.62 -15.30
C ASN A 170 -1.20 -12.63 -15.22
N ASN A 171 -1.34 -11.54 -14.46
CA ASN A 171 -0.32 -10.50 -14.37
C ASN A 171 0.67 -10.73 -13.22
N ASP A 172 1.91 -10.27 -13.40
CA ASP A 172 2.98 -10.26 -12.39
C ASP A 172 3.16 -8.83 -11.86
N ILE A 173 2.67 -8.54 -10.66
CA ILE A 173 2.64 -7.18 -10.13
C ILE A 173 3.60 -7.05 -8.95
N GLY A 174 4.48 -6.05 -9.04
CA GLY A 174 5.38 -5.61 -8.00
C GLY A 174 6.84 -6.03 -8.16
N PRO A 175 7.72 -5.57 -7.25
CA PRO A 175 7.40 -4.79 -6.05
C PRO A 175 6.89 -3.37 -6.37
N CYS A 176 5.95 -2.88 -5.56
CA CYS A 176 5.24 -1.63 -5.85
C CYS A 176 5.58 -0.49 -4.89
N GLY A 177 5.67 -0.72 -3.59
CA GLY A 177 5.83 0.37 -2.61
C GLY A 177 7.06 0.25 -1.73
N LEU A 178 7.21 1.21 -0.82
CA LEU A 178 8.19 1.20 0.28
C LEU A 178 7.46 1.46 1.61
N GLU A 179 8.05 1.04 2.73
CA GLU A 179 7.60 1.43 4.07
C GLU A 179 7.97 2.90 4.39
N GLY A 180 7.18 3.52 5.27
CA GLY A 180 7.52 4.77 5.93
C GLY A 180 7.30 6.02 5.08
N HIS A 181 7.87 7.13 5.54
CA HIS A 181 7.70 8.45 4.94
C HIS A 181 8.99 8.96 4.30
N ASP A 182 8.86 9.88 3.34
CA ASP A 182 9.98 10.68 2.87
C ASP A 182 10.38 11.77 3.88
N ALA A 183 11.40 12.57 3.55
CA ALA A 183 11.89 13.64 4.43
C ALA A 183 10.86 14.77 4.66
N ALA A 184 9.84 14.88 3.80
CA ALA A 184 8.75 15.84 3.94
C ALA A 184 7.53 15.24 4.67
N GLY A 185 7.62 13.99 5.14
CA GLY A 185 6.56 13.32 5.87
C GLY A 185 5.47 12.72 4.97
N HIS A 186 5.68 12.62 3.65
CA HIS A 186 4.72 11.96 2.77
C HIS A 186 4.92 10.46 2.76
N GLY A 187 3.81 9.72 2.73
CA GLY A 187 3.82 8.27 2.65
C GLY A 187 4.50 7.76 1.38
N ARG A 188 5.29 6.69 1.51
CA ARG A 188 5.98 6.04 0.39
C ARG A 188 5.30 4.76 -0.08
N TRP A 189 4.09 4.52 0.41
CA TRP A 189 3.36 3.30 0.11
C TRP A 189 2.82 3.30 -1.31
N ALA A 190 2.62 2.09 -1.83
CA ALA A 190 1.97 1.92 -3.12
C ALA A 190 1.21 0.60 -3.20
N ASP A 191 0.12 0.67 -3.95
CA ASP A 191 -0.73 -0.46 -4.30
C ASP A 191 -0.09 -1.36 -5.35
N GLY A 192 -0.49 -2.63 -5.35
CA GLY A 192 -0.31 -3.51 -6.50
C GLY A 192 -1.27 -3.15 -7.62
N ILE A 193 -2.54 -3.49 -7.42
CA ILE A 193 -3.64 -3.22 -8.37
C ILE A 193 -4.68 -2.37 -7.66
N SER A 194 -4.94 -1.19 -8.19
CA SER A 194 -6.01 -0.28 -7.77
C SER A 194 -7.12 -0.37 -8.82
N PHE A 195 -8.34 -0.73 -8.43
CA PHE A 195 -9.38 -1.16 -9.38
C PHE A 195 -10.76 -0.63 -9.03
N ALA A 196 -11.44 -0.05 -10.02
CA ALA A 196 -12.72 0.62 -9.81
C ALA A 196 -13.75 0.39 -10.94
N CYS A 197 -13.65 -0.73 -11.67
CA CYS A 197 -14.63 -1.06 -12.72
C CYS A 197 -15.74 -1.98 -12.23
N THR A 198 -16.90 -1.89 -12.87
CA THR A 198 -18.07 -2.74 -12.58
C THR A 198 -18.09 -4.02 -13.41
N ASN A 199 -18.76 -5.07 -12.92
CA ASN A 199 -19.02 -6.32 -13.66
C ASN A 199 -17.76 -6.89 -14.33
N SER A 200 -16.65 -6.88 -13.59
CA SER A 200 -15.32 -7.15 -14.12
C SER A 200 -14.67 -8.37 -13.48
N LEU A 201 -13.50 -8.75 -13.99
CA LEU A 201 -12.74 -9.90 -13.52
C LEU A 201 -11.29 -9.50 -13.21
N VAL A 202 -10.85 -9.77 -11.97
CA VAL A 202 -9.45 -9.68 -11.54
C VAL A 202 -9.02 -11.07 -11.09
N GLN A 203 -8.32 -11.81 -11.95
CA GLN A 203 -8.09 -13.24 -11.72
C GLN A 203 -6.66 -13.70 -12.01
N SER A 204 -6.17 -14.66 -11.20
CA SER A 204 -4.90 -15.35 -11.45
C SER A 204 -3.69 -14.42 -11.55
N ASN A 205 -3.76 -13.25 -10.92
CA ASN A 205 -2.63 -12.33 -10.80
C ASN A 205 -1.75 -12.75 -9.62
N THR A 206 -0.44 -12.56 -9.76
CA THR A 206 0.52 -12.66 -8.67
C THR A 206 0.97 -11.26 -8.29
N VAL A 207 0.56 -10.78 -7.10
CA VAL A 207 0.95 -9.50 -6.53
C VAL A 207 1.96 -9.74 -5.43
N THR A 208 3.12 -9.08 -5.51
CA THR A 208 4.20 -9.22 -4.54
C THR A 208 4.72 -7.85 -4.09
N GLY A 209 4.95 -7.68 -2.79
CA GLY A 209 5.62 -6.50 -2.27
C GLY A 209 4.92 -5.16 -2.56
N SER A 210 3.59 -5.16 -2.56
CA SER A 210 2.83 -3.93 -2.28
C SER A 210 3.00 -3.55 -0.81
N THR A 211 2.95 -2.25 -0.52
CA THR A 211 3.09 -1.75 0.86
C THR A 211 1.85 -1.00 1.34
N ASP A 212 0.97 -0.58 0.43
CA ASP A 212 -0.37 -0.09 0.76
C ASP A 212 -1.37 -1.26 0.66
N GLY A 213 -2.08 -1.41 -0.45
CA GLY A 213 -2.89 -2.58 -0.78
C GLY A 213 -2.29 -3.51 -1.83
N GLY A 214 -2.46 -4.83 -1.71
CA GLY A 214 -2.17 -5.75 -2.82
C GLY A 214 -3.13 -5.56 -3.99
N ILE A 215 -4.42 -5.73 -3.73
CA ILE A 215 -5.51 -5.45 -4.66
C ILE A 215 -6.52 -4.57 -3.92
N VAL A 216 -6.71 -3.33 -4.38
CA VAL A 216 -7.63 -2.35 -3.78
C VAL A 216 -8.83 -2.17 -4.69
N LEU A 217 -10.02 -2.36 -4.14
CA LEU A 217 -11.28 -2.10 -4.82
C LEU A 217 -11.84 -0.76 -4.35
N PHE A 218 -11.88 0.23 -5.23
CA PHE A 218 -12.46 1.56 -4.97
C PHE A 218 -13.96 1.54 -5.23
N SER A 219 -14.69 0.65 -4.55
CA SER A 219 -15.99 0.16 -5.00
C SER A 219 -15.92 -0.48 -6.40
N ALA A 220 -16.59 -1.61 -6.60
CA ALA A 220 -16.54 -2.32 -7.88
C ALA A 220 -17.76 -3.26 -8.07
N PRO A 221 -19.01 -2.76 -8.07
CA PRO A 221 -20.19 -3.62 -8.11
C PRO A 221 -20.13 -4.68 -9.22
N GLY A 222 -20.45 -5.92 -8.87
CA GLY A 222 -20.45 -7.09 -9.77
C GLY A 222 -19.07 -7.65 -10.13
N THR A 223 -17.98 -7.09 -9.59
CA THR A 223 -16.62 -7.54 -9.91
C THR A 223 -16.21 -8.78 -9.11
N LYS A 224 -15.48 -9.67 -9.78
CA LYS A 224 -14.95 -10.91 -9.20
C LYS A 224 -13.43 -10.84 -9.06
N VAL A 225 -12.92 -11.09 -7.87
CA VAL A 225 -11.49 -11.16 -7.52
C VAL A 225 -11.15 -12.61 -7.18
N LEU A 226 -10.66 -13.35 -8.17
CA LEU A 226 -10.62 -14.82 -8.13
C LEU A 226 -9.20 -15.38 -8.26
N SER A 227 -8.83 -16.34 -7.42
CA SER A 227 -7.61 -17.16 -7.65
C SER A 227 -6.31 -16.35 -7.78
N ASN A 228 -6.24 -15.16 -7.18
CA ASN A 228 -5.02 -14.36 -7.14
C ASN A 228 -4.10 -14.84 -6.03
N LYS A 229 -2.79 -14.61 -6.20
CA LYS A 229 -1.79 -14.80 -5.16
C LYS A 229 -1.29 -13.43 -4.71
N VAL A 230 -1.45 -13.09 -3.43
CA VAL A 230 -1.00 -11.80 -2.87
C VAL A 230 -0.01 -12.06 -1.75
N ILE A 231 1.22 -11.57 -1.91
CA ILE A 231 2.36 -11.88 -1.03
C ILE A 231 2.98 -10.57 -0.55
N SER A 232 3.11 -10.37 0.77
CA SER A 232 3.82 -9.20 1.27
C SER A 232 5.32 -9.32 0.99
N SER A 233 6.03 -8.20 1.01
CA SER A 233 7.49 -8.22 0.82
C SER A 233 8.18 -8.93 1.99
N THR A 234 9.40 -9.42 1.77
CA THR A 234 10.28 -9.88 2.86
C THR A 234 10.91 -8.71 3.62
N THR A 235 10.91 -7.50 3.05
CA THR A 235 11.62 -6.32 3.57
C THR A 235 10.70 -5.18 3.96
N ASN A 236 9.54 -5.07 3.31
CA ASN A 236 8.55 -4.02 3.58
C ASN A 236 7.19 -4.62 3.98
N ALA A 237 6.54 -4.03 4.97
CA ALA A 237 5.23 -4.36 5.48
C ALA A 237 4.19 -3.79 4.55
N GLY A 238 3.12 -4.55 4.35
CA GLY A 238 1.91 -4.08 3.68
C GLY A 238 0.82 -3.78 4.68
N PHE A 239 -0.02 -2.79 4.38
CA PHE A 239 -1.22 -2.54 5.17
C PHE A 239 -2.28 -3.61 4.95
N GLY A 240 -2.64 -3.88 3.69
CA GLY A 240 -3.68 -4.86 3.35
C GLY A 240 -3.37 -5.69 2.11
N ALA A 241 -3.81 -6.95 2.07
CA ALA A 241 -3.62 -7.77 0.88
C ALA A 241 -4.73 -7.55 -0.15
N ILE A 242 -6.01 -7.66 0.23
CA ILE A 242 -7.16 -7.32 -0.62
C ILE A 242 -8.09 -6.38 0.16
N ASN A 243 -8.37 -5.20 -0.40
CA ASN A 243 -9.03 -4.13 0.34
C ASN A 243 -10.37 -3.74 -0.27
N LEU A 244 -11.44 -3.80 0.54
CA LEU A 244 -12.79 -3.32 0.27
C LEU A 244 -13.10 -2.18 1.26
N VAL A 245 -12.31 -1.12 1.20
CA VAL A 245 -12.22 -0.07 2.24
C VAL A 245 -12.34 1.37 1.72
N ASP A 246 -12.23 1.57 0.40
CA ASP A 246 -12.28 2.87 -0.27
C ASP A 246 -13.46 2.96 -1.24
N ASN A 247 -13.95 4.14 -1.67
CA ASN A 247 -14.37 5.29 -0.88
C ASN A 247 -15.90 5.47 -1.14
N LEU A 248 -16.58 6.36 -0.41
CA LEU A 248 -18.00 6.66 -0.67
C LEU A 248 -18.26 7.49 -1.93
N ALA A 249 -17.26 8.16 -2.49
CA ALA A 249 -17.41 9.03 -3.65
C ALA A 249 -17.59 8.25 -4.96
N VAL A 250 -17.11 7.00 -5.00
CA VAL A 250 -17.25 6.10 -6.15
C VAL A 250 -18.39 5.11 -5.88
N TYR A 251 -19.37 5.08 -6.79
CA TYR A 251 -20.56 4.21 -6.71
C TYR A 251 -21.31 4.25 -5.36
N ASN A 252 -21.26 5.38 -4.64
CA ASN A 252 -21.80 5.53 -3.29
C ASN A 252 -21.27 4.47 -2.29
N GLY A 253 -20.04 3.99 -2.47
CA GLY A 253 -19.44 2.96 -1.62
C GLY A 253 -20.04 1.56 -1.82
N SER A 254 -20.57 1.26 -3.01
CA SER A 254 -21.21 -0.02 -3.30
C SER A 254 -20.23 -1.09 -3.76
N PHE A 255 -20.31 -2.24 -3.10
CA PHE A 255 -19.66 -3.50 -3.44
C PHE A 255 -20.72 -4.57 -3.75
N ALA A 256 -21.92 -4.16 -4.18
CA ALA A 256 -23.00 -5.08 -4.49
C ALA A 256 -22.55 -6.15 -5.49
N ASN A 257 -22.75 -7.41 -5.13
CA ASN A 257 -22.37 -8.60 -5.89
C ASN A 257 -20.87 -8.73 -6.18
N VAL A 258 -20.01 -8.09 -5.37
CA VAL A 258 -18.57 -8.38 -5.39
C VAL A 258 -18.32 -9.78 -4.82
N GLU A 259 -17.42 -10.50 -5.47
CA GLU A 259 -16.95 -11.81 -5.02
C GLU A 259 -15.43 -11.78 -4.86
N VAL A 260 -14.91 -12.12 -3.68
CA VAL A 260 -13.49 -12.32 -3.44
C VAL A 260 -13.29 -13.78 -3.05
N SER A 261 -12.83 -14.61 -3.98
CA SER A 261 -12.78 -16.05 -3.74
C SER A 261 -11.56 -16.78 -4.27
N SER A 262 -11.21 -17.86 -3.56
CA SER A 262 -10.11 -18.76 -3.91
C SER A 262 -8.73 -18.09 -4.02
N ASN A 263 -8.53 -16.93 -3.39
CA ASN A 263 -7.25 -16.23 -3.38
C ASN A 263 -6.31 -16.85 -2.33
N THR A 264 -5.00 -16.82 -2.62
CA THR A 264 -3.95 -17.20 -1.67
C THR A 264 -3.26 -15.94 -1.16
N ILE A 265 -3.28 -15.71 0.14
CA ILE A 265 -2.69 -14.54 0.80
C ILE A 265 -1.58 -15.01 1.74
N GLN A 266 -0.38 -14.48 1.55
CA GLN A 266 0.80 -14.85 2.34
C GLN A 266 1.51 -13.62 2.89
N GLY A 267 1.61 -13.54 4.22
CA GLY A 267 2.45 -12.56 4.90
C GLY A 267 3.89 -13.09 5.02
N GLN A 268 4.84 -12.56 4.24
CA GLN A 268 6.27 -12.89 4.40
C GLN A 268 6.96 -12.02 5.44
N ARG A 269 6.67 -10.71 5.45
CA ARG A 269 7.04 -9.81 6.54
C ARG A 269 5.84 -9.47 7.39
N LEU A 270 4.88 -8.74 6.81
CA LEU A 270 3.63 -8.39 7.46
C LEU A 270 2.58 -7.96 6.44
N PHE A 271 1.34 -8.43 6.63
CA PHE A 271 0.15 -7.67 6.28
C PHE A 271 -0.61 -7.32 7.55
N GLY A 272 -1.04 -6.06 7.70
CA GLY A 272 -1.95 -5.66 8.78
C GLY A 272 -3.29 -6.39 8.66
N ALA A 273 -3.88 -6.33 7.46
CA ALA A 273 -5.11 -7.03 7.11
C ALA A 273 -4.91 -7.98 5.92
N GLY A 274 -5.54 -9.16 5.97
CA GLY A 274 -5.62 -10.06 4.82
C GLY A 274 -6.65 -9.55 3.82
N ILE A 275 -7.93 -9.76 4.11
CA ILE A 275 -9.06 -9.17 3.37
C ILE A 275 -9.74 -8.14 4.26
N ALA A 276 -9.49 -6.86 3.99
CA ALA A 276 -10.04 -5.73 4.73
C ALA A 276 -11.44 -5.36 4.24
N ILE A 277 -12.45 -5.32 5.11
CA ILE A 277 -13.85 -5.09 4.71
C ILE A 277 -14.51 -3.99 5.54
N GLY A 278 -14.87 -2.90 4.86
CA GLY A 278 -15.58 -1.77 5.43
C GLY A 278 -14.69 -0.60 5.82
N SER A 279 -15.30 0.57 5.93
CA SER A 279 -14.60 1.85 6.10
C SER A 279 -13.75 1.92 7.37
N CYS A 280 -14.25 1.38 8.48
CA CYS A 280 -13.57 1.39 9.77
C CYS A 280 -12.34 0.47 9.82
N VAL A 281 -12.07 -0.30 8.77
CA VAL A 281 -10.84 -1.08 8.70
C VAL A 281 -9.64 -0.17 8.41
N TRP A 282 -9.85 0.89 7.62
CA TRP A 282 -8.81 1.82 7.18
C TRP A 282 -8.76 3.14 7.98
N THR A 283 -9.80 3.42 8.77
CA THR A 283 -9.86 4.60 9.63
C THR A 283 -10.29 4.25 11.05
N THR A 284 -10.06 5.16 11.99
CA THR A 284 -10.53 5.01 13.37
C THR A 284 -12.03 5.28 13.46
N CYS A 285 -12.75 4.41 14.16
CA CYS A 285 -14.19 4.54 14.38
C CYS A 285 -14.56 4.41 15.86
N SER A 286 -15.70 4.97 16.23
CA SER A 286 -16.26 4.86 17.57
C SER A 286 -17.79 4.88 17.57
N ALA A 287 -18.40 4.59 18.72
CA ALA A 287 -19.85 4.65 18.90
C ALA A 287 -20.44 6.06 18.71
N SER A 288 -19.67 7.12 18.96
CA SER A 288 -20.12 8.51 18.86
C SER A 288 -20.00 9.10 17.46
N THR A 289 -19.28 8.44 16.56
CA THR A 289 -19.07 8.90 15.18
C THR A 289 -20.07 8.24 14.24
N THR A 290 -20.83 9.03 13.48
CA THR A 290 -21.59 8.54 12.33
C THR A 290 -20.60 8.10 11.25
N THR A 291 -20.09 6.88 11.37
CA THR A 291 -19.10 6.38 10.41
C THR A 291 -19.83 6.08 9.10
N PRO A 292 -19.38 6.65 7.98
CA PRO A 292 -19.92 6.26 6.68
C PRO A 292 -19.68 4.77 6.44
N LYS A 293 -20.73 4.02 6.09
CA LYS A 293 -20.66 2.57 5.86
C LYS A 293 -20.53 2.28 4.37
N LEU A 294 -19.61 1.39 4.02
CA LEU A 294 -19.59 0.77 2.69
C LEU A 294 -20.69 -0.30 2.61
N SER A 295 -21.14 -0.64 1.41
CA SER A 295 -22.35 -1.44 1.24
C SER A 295 -22.16 -2.66 0.35
N GLY A 296 -22.76 -3.78 0.73
CA GLY A 296 -22.83 -5.03 -0.03
C GLY A 296 -24.14 -5.18 -0.85
N PRO A 297 -24.53 -6.43 -1.18
CA PRO A 297 -24.00 -7.69 -0.66
C PRO A 297 -22.62 -8.05 -1.23
N VAL A 298 -21.75 -8.64 -0.41
CA VAL A 298 -20.45 -9.18 -0.84
C VAL A 298 -20.29 -10.65 -0.42
N THR A 299 -19.57 -11.43 -1.23
CA THR A 299 -19.18 -12.81 -0.91
C THR A 299 -17.67 -12.93 -0.79
N ILE A 300 -17.18 -13.45 0.34
CA ILE A 300 -15.77 -13.72 0.62
C ILE A 300 -15.61 -15.22 0.87
N ALA A 301 -15.08 -15.96 -0.10
CA ALA A 301 -15.17 -17.42 -0.07
C ALA A 301 -13.85 -18.15 -0.38
N ASN A 302 -13.57 -19.20 0.39
CA ASN A 302 -12.51 -20.17 0.04
C ASN A 302 -11.10 -19.56 -0.13
N ASN A 303 -10.80 -18.43 0.51
CA ASN A 303 -9.46 -17.84 0.49
C ASN A 303 -8.56 -18.54 1.52
N VAL A 304 -7.27 -18.64 1.23
CA VAL A 304 -6.28 -19.30 2.08
C VAL A 304 -5.26 -18.27 2.57
N PHE A 305 -5.06 -18.20 3.89
CA PHE A 305 -4.18 -17.26 4.55
C PHE A 305 -3.02 -17.99 5.23
N SER A 306 -1.82 -17.44 5.11
CA SER A 306 -0.63 -17.99 5.77
C SER A 306 0.42 -16.94 6.12
N GLY A 307 1.29 -17.25 7.08
CA GLY A 307 2.41 -16.40 7.48
C GLY A 307 1.98 -15.24 8.38
N SER A 308 2.71 -14.12 8.27
CA SER A 308 2.57 -12.93 9.12
C SER A 308 1.42 -12.02 8.65
N ILE A 309 0.21 -12.31 9.12
CA ILE A 309 -0.99 -11.50 8.84
C ILE A 309 -1.69 -11.24 10.18
N ALA A 310 -1.75 -9.98 10.62
CA ALA A 310 -2.27 -9.67 11.95
C ALA A 310 -3.79 -9.91 12.05
N PHE A 311 -4.54 -9.51 11.03
CA PHE A 311 -5.97 -9.74 10.94
C PHE A 311 -6.35 -10.30 9.56
N PRO A 312 -6.43 -11.64 9.40
CA PRO A 312 -6.85 -12.23 8.14
C PRO A 312 -8.15 -11.69 7.56
N ILE A 313 -9.21 -11.52 8.34
CA ILE A 313 -10.47 -10.90 7.87
C ILE A 313 -11.09 -10.01 8.96
N PRO A 314 -10.73 -8.71 9.04
CA PRO A 314 -11.43 -7.73 9.85
C PRO A 314 -12.62 -7.13 9.11
N ILE A 315 -13.76 -7.01 9.79
CA ILE A 315 -14.99 -6.42 9.26
C ILE A 315 -15.49 -5.31 10.18
N SER A 316 -15.49 -4.06 9.69
CA SER A 316 -15.94 -2.91 10.47
C SER A 316 -16.40 -1.78 9.54
N GLY A 317 -17.57 -1.18 9.80
CA GLY A 317 -18.12 -0.09 8.96
C GLY A 317 -18.78 -0.57 7.66
N TRP A 318 -19.71 -1.54 7.75
CA TRP A 318 -20.35 -2.19 6.61
C TRP A 318 -21.87 -2.24 6.71
N THR A 319 -22.58 -2.23 5.57
CA THR A 319 -24.02 -2.44 5.51
C THR A 319 -24.44 -3.26 4.28
N GLY A 320 -25.70 -3.67 4.19
CA GLY A 320 -26.28 -4.15 2.92
C GLY A 320 -25.93 -5.60 2.53
N GLY A 321 -25.41 -6.41 3.44
CA GLY A 321 -25.22 -7.84 3.21
C GLY A 321 -23.75 -8.28 3.18
N ILE A 322 -23.43 -9.38 3.86
CA ILE A 322 -22.11 -10.00 3.79
C ILE A 322 -22.19 -11.51 4.02
N THR A 323 -21.50 -12.28 3.17
CA THR A 323 -21.32 -13.72 3.31
C THR A 323 -19.84 -14.06 3.32
N VAL A 324 -19.35 -14.67 4.40
CA VAL A 324 -17.96 -15.12 4.55
C VAL A 324 -17.96 -16.62 4.83
N THR A 325 -17.39 -17.43 3.94
CA THR A 325 -17.46 -18.90 4.05
C THR A 325 -16.22 -19.62 3.52
N GLY A 326 -15.85 -20.75 4.14
CA GLY A 326 -14.79 -21.63 3.64
C GLY A 326 -13.36 -21.06 3.64
N ASN A 327 -13.12 -19.88 4.23
CA ASN A 327 -11.78 -19.29 4.30
C ASN A 327 -10.92 -20.01 5.36
N THR A 328 -9.65 -20.26 5.05
CA THR A 328 -8.72 -21.00 5.93
C THR A 328 -7.64 -20.08 6.48
N VAL A 329 -7.58 -19.92 7.80
CA VAL A 329 -6.58 -19.08 8.50
C VAL A 329 -5.59 -19.88 9.36
N THR A 330 -5.62 -21.21 9.29
CA THR A 330 -4.78 -22.09 10.11
C THR A 330 -3.27 -21.96 9.83
N GLY A 331 -2.90 -21.38 8.69
CA GLY A 331 -1.50 -21.09 8.35
C GLY A 331 -0.98 -19.77 8.91
N VAL A 332 -1.78 -19.00 9.64
CA VAL A 332 -1.41 -17.69 10.22
C VAL A 332 -0.91 -17.87 11.64
N GLY A 333 0.22 -17.25 11.97
CA GLY A 333 0.86 -17.37 13.29
C GLY A 333 0.18 -16.59 14.41
N SER A 334 0.80 -16.57 15.60
CA SER A 334 0.41 -15.67 16.69
C SER A 334 0.86 -14.24 16.40
N ASN A 335 -0.07 -13.29 16.55
CA ASN A 335 0.09 -11.90 16.17
C ASN A 335 1.30 -11.22 16.84
N SER A 336 1.48 -11.39 18.15
CA SER A 336 2.58 -10.79 18.92
C SER A 336 3.96 -11.39 18.63
N ALA A 337 4.03 -12.54 17.94
CA ALA A 337 5.30 -13.17 17.60
C ALA A 337 5.97 -12.52 16.37
N PHE A 338 5.18 -11.90 15.48
CA PHE A 338 5.67 -11.32 14.22
C PHE A 338 5.20 -9.89 13.97
N SER A 339 4.42 -9.30 14.87
CA SER A 339 3.94 -7.92 14.74
C SER A 339 3.65 -7.29 16.11
N GLU A 340 3.45 -5.98 16.11
CA GLU A 340 3.08 -5.19 17.28
C GLU A 340 1.83 -4.36 17.01
N ALA A 341 0.95 -4.30 18.00
CA ALA A 341 -0.24 -3.46 17.97
C ALA A 341 -0.11 -2.20 18.85
N GLY A 342 1.09 -1.80 19.25
CA GLY A 342 1.31 -0.67 20.17
C GLY A 342 0.63 0.64 19.74
N ASN A 343 0.53 0.86 18.43
CA ASN A 343 -0.08 2.05 17.81
C ASN A 343 -1.56 1.86 17.44
N CYS A 344 -2.14 0.71 17.76
CA CYS A 344 -3.53 0.40 17.43
C CYS A 344 -4.53 1.00 18.43
N PRO A 345 -5.78 1.28 18.00
CA PRO A 345 -6.88 1.59 18.91
C PRO A 345 -7.07 0.50 19.96
N ALA A 346 -7.55 0.89 21.16
CA ALA A 346 -7.66 -0.01 22.31
C ALA A 346 -8.44 -1.30 22.01
N ALA A 347 -9.61 -1.21 21.37
CA ALA A 347 -10.41 -2.38 20.98
C ALA A 347 -9.67 -3.30 19.99
N THR A 348 -8.92 -2.72 19.04
CA THR A 348 -8.10 -3.47 18.08
C THR A 348 -6.93 -4.16 18.78
N LYS A 349 -6.30 -3.51 19.78
CA LYS A 349 -5.28 -4.15 20.64
C LYS A 349 -5.85 -5.33 21.41
N THR A 350 -7.06 -5.21 21.94
CA THR A 350 -7.75 -6.32 22.62
C THR A 350 -7.89 -7.53 21.69
N ALA A 351 -8.39 -7.32 20.47
CA ALA A 351 -8.52 -8.38 19.48
C ALA A 351 -7.16 -8.99 19.08
N PHE A 352 -6.15 -8.13 18.88
CA PHE A 352 -4.78 -8.54 18.56
C PHE A 352 -4.17 -9.44 19.65
N ASN A 353 -4.22 -9.00 20.91
CA ASN A 353 -3.63 -9.70 22.05
C ASN A 353 -4.32 -11.05 22.31
N ALA A 354 -5.61 -11.14 21.98
CA ALA A 354 -6.36 -12.39 22.03
C ALA A 354 -6.11 -13.31 20.82
N ASN A 355 -5.20 -12.96 19.89
CA ASN A 355 -4.91 -13.69 18.65
C ASN A 355 -6.18 -13.97 17.82
N GLN A 356 -7.08 -13.00 17.75
CA GLN A 356 -8.31 -13.15 17.00
C GLN A 356 -8.07 -12.82 15.53
N HIS A 357 -8.00 -13.86 14.70
CA HIS A 357 -7.73 -13.72 13.27
C HIS A 357 -8.94 -13.26 12.45
N LEU A 358 -10.14 -13.63 12.89
CA LEU A 358 -11.41 -13.29 12.25
C LEU A 358 -12.21 -12.40 13.21
N VAL A 359 -12.38 -11.13 12.87
CA VAL A 359 -12.95 -10.12 13.78
C VAL A 359 -14.06 -9.36 13.07
N TRP A 360 -15.17 -9.12 13.76
CA TRP A 360 -16.21 -8.23 13.25
C TRP A 360 -16.82 -7.34 14.33
N ASN A 361 -17.13 -6.10 13.95
CA ASN A 361 -17.67 -5.08 14.85
C ASN A 361 -19.19 -4.96 14.67
N SER A 362 -19.97 -5.68 15.49
CA SER A 362 -21.41 -5.86 15.27
C SER A 362 -22.25 -4.58 15.26
N PRO A 363 -21.98 -3.54 16.07
CA PRO A 363 -22.70 -2.27 15.98
C PRO A 363 -22.50 -1.54 14.63
N SER A 364 -21.34 -1.74 13.99
CA SER A 364 -21.01 -1.08 12.72
C SER A 364 -21.42 -1.88 11.48
N VAL A 365 -21.72 -3.17 11.63
CA VAL A 365 -22.10 -4.08 10.54
C VAL A 365 -23.60 -4.31 10.56
N THR A 366 -24.32 -3.88 9.52
CA THR A 366 -25.79 -3.95 9.45
C THR A 366 -26.30 -4.69 8.21
N GLY A 367 -27.50 -5.27 8.30
CA GLY A 367 -28.10 -6.07 7.23
C GLY A 367 -27.76 -7.57 7.31
N PRO A 368 -28.16 -8.36 6.30
CA PRO A 368 -27.95 -9.81 6.30
C PRO A 368 -26.49 -10.18 6.47
N THR A 369 -26.16 -10.99 7.49
CA THR A 369 -24.78 -11.33 7.83
C THR A 369 -24.67 -12.84 8.01
N SER A 370 -23.84 -13.48 7.20
CA SER A 370 -23.50 -14.91 7.30
C SER A 370 -21.98 -15.04 7.39
N LEU A 371 -21.47 -15.37 8.57
CA LEU A 371 -20.04 -15.52 8.83
C LEU A 371 -19.72 -16.97 9.18
N GLN A 372 -18.62 -17.48 8.64
CA GLN A 372 -18.10 -18.80 9.02
C GLN A 372 -17.72 -18.86 10.51
N SER A 373 -17.50 -20.08 10.99
CA SER A 373 -16.96 -20.31 12.33
C SER A 373 -15.60 -19.62 12.52
N GLY A 374 -15.31 -19.24 13.77
CA GLY A 374 -14.05 -18.60 14.18
C GLY A 374 -14.10 -17.07 14.24
N PHE A 375 -15.14 -16.43 13.68
CA PHE A 375 -15.35 -14.99 13.86
C PHE A 375 -15.62 -14.65 15.33
N VAL A 376 -14.87 -13.69 15.86
CA VAL A 376 -15.10 -13.12 17.18
C VAL A 376 -15.87 -11.80 17.02
N GLN A 377 -17.00 -11.73 17.72
CA GLN A 377 -17.85 -10.54 17.75
C GLN A 377 -17.33 -9.53 18.76
N HIS A 378 -17.23 -8.28 18.32
CA HIS A 378 -16.90 -7.14 19.16
C HIS A 378 -18.03 -6.10 19.18
N THR A 379 -18.19 -5.44 20.31
CA THR A 379 -19.13 -4.31 20.52
C THR A 379 -18.43 -3.01 20.91
N ASP A 380 -17.12 -3.06 21.12
CA ASP A 380 -16.23 -1.98 21.55
C ASP A 380 -15.55 -1.23 20.38
N TYR A 381 -16.05 -1.41 19.15
CA TYR A 381 -15.60 -0.71 17.94
C TYR A 381 -14.11 -0.88 17.57
N PRO A 382 -13.60 -2.11 17.41
CA PRO A 382 -12.29 -2.30 16.80
C PRO A 382 -12.30 -1.72 15.37
N SER A 383 -11.25 -0.98 15.07
CA SER A 383 -11.09 -0.18 13.85
C SER A 383 -9.61 0.05 13.53
N PHE A 384 -9.32 0.66 12.38
CA PHE A 384 -7.97 0.95 11.92
C PHE A 384 -7.03 -0.27 12.00
N PHE A 385 -7.46 -1.42 11.44
CA PHE A 385 -6.75 -2.70 11.56
C PHE A 385 -5.44 -2.77 10.74
N ILE A 386 -5.10 -1.70 10.01
CA ILE A 386 -3.80 -1.53 9.35
C ILE A 386 -2.70 -0.99 10.29
N CYS A 387 -3.06 -0.67 11.53
CA CYS A 387 -2.15 -0.21 12.57
C CYS A 387 -1.03 -1.17 13.00
N PRO A 388 -1.10 -2.52 12.81
CA PRO A 388 -0.02 -3.38 13.23
C PRO A 388 1.28 -3.06 12.50
N THR A 389 2.38 -3.09 13.22
CA THR A 389 3.73 -2.87 12.70
C THR A 389 4.55 -4.15 12.81
N PRO A 390 5.68 -4.29 12.09
CA PRO A 390 6.65 -5.35 12.37
C PRO A 390 7.09 -5.34 13.85
N PRO A 391 7.69 -6.43 14.37
CA PRO A 391 8.11 -6.53 15.77
C PRO A 391 8.96 -5.33 16.16
N LEU A 392 8.54 -4.61 17.21
CA LEU A 392 9.28 -3.47 17.74
C LEU A 392 10.32 -3.98 18.74
N PRO A 393 11.47 -3.30 18.86
CA PRO A 393 12.45 -3.68 19.86
C PRO A 393 11.95 -3.33 21.27
N SER A 394 12.50 -3.98 22.30
CA SER A 394 12.27 -3.59 23.71
C SER A 394 13.15 -2.42 24.15
N THR A 395 14.18 -2.09 23.37
CA THR A 395 15.07 -0.95 23.61
C THR A 395 15.46 -0.26 22.31
N GLN A 396 15.71 1.04 22.36
CA GLN A 396 16.25 1.82 21.24
C GLN A 396 17.48 2.57 21.75
N VAL A 397 18.58 2.52 20.99
CA VAL A 397 19.86 3.10 21.39
C VAL A 397 20.27 4.20 20.41
N TRP A 398 20.70 5.34 20.94
CA TRP A 398 21.36 6.41 20.20
C TRP A 398 22.79 6.57 20.71
N THR A 399 23.74 6.56 19.78
CA THR A 399 25.14 6.93 20.07
C THR A 399 25.29 8.45 20.10
N ASN A 400 26.39 8.94 20.65
CA ASN A 400 26.66 10.38 20.72
C ASN A 400 26.45 11.08 19.37
N GLY A 401 25.63 12.12 19.35
CA GLY A 401 25.33 12.94 18.17
C GLY A 401 24.24 12.40 17.25
N THR A 402 23.58 11.27 17.58
CA THR A 402 22.63 10.63 16.64
C THR A 402 21.15 10.84 16.96
N LEU A 403 20.79 11.36 18.14
CA LEU A 403 19.42 11.82 18.41
C LEU A 403 19.34 13.33 18.23
N ASN A 404 18.53 13.78 17.28
CA ASN A 404 18.20 15.18 17.03
C ASN A 404 16.69 15.29 16.77
N VAL A 405 15.96 15.90 17.70
CA VAL A 405 14.55 16.24 17.54
C VAL A 405 14.48 17.74 17.36
N ASN A 406 14.09 18.19 16.17
CA ASN A 406 14.06 19.59 15.76
C ASN A 406 12.65 20.10 15.45
N THR A 407 11.65 19.21 15.51
CA THR A 407 10.23 19.50 15.39
C THR A 407 9.54 18.96 16.62
N VAL A 408 8.59 19.70 17.18
CA VAL A 408 7.75 19.25 18.29
C VAL A 408 6.26 19.50 17.97
N PRO A 409 5.35 18.62 18.43
CA PRO A 409 5.62 17.37 19.14
C PRO A 409 6.21 16.30 18.19
N THR A 410 7.05 15.39 18.71
CA THR A 410 7.59 14.27 17.93
C THR A 410 7.79 13.04 18.81
N THR A 411 7.32 11.88 18.31
CA THR A 411 7.68 10.57 18.86
C THR A 411 9.04 10.15 18.32
N PHE A 412 10.07 10.12 19.17
CA PHE A 412 11.43 9.77 18.75
C PHE A 412 11.79 8.30 18.99
N SER A 413 10.97 7.57 19.75
CA SER A 413 11.13 6.12 19.95
C SER A 413 9.80 5.43 20.19
N THR A 414 9.63 4.27 19.58
CA THR A 414 8.47 3.39 19.75
C THR A 414 8.97 1.98 20.01
N LEU A 415 8.56 1.38 21.13
CA LEU A 415 9.04 0.09 21.61
C LEU A 415 7.89 -0.91 21.79
N HIS A 416 8.27 -2.19 21.90
CA HIS A 416 7.38 -3.30 22.22
C HIS A 416 6.45 -2.99 23.41
N ASN A 417 5.23 -3.55 23.40
CA ASN A 417 4.15 -3.28 24.36
C ASN A 417 3.56 -1.86 24.31
N GLY A 418 3.74 -1.12 23.21
CA GLY A 418 3.10 0.18 23.01
C GLY A 418 3.72 1.32 23.80
N PHE A 419 5.02 1.21 24.11
CA PHE A 419 5.79 2.27 24.73
C PHE A 419 6.18 3.32 23.69
N ASN A 420 5.75 4.56 23.87
CA ASN A 420 6.07 5.68 22.98
C ASN A 420 6.77 6.80 23.75
N PHE A 421 7.88 7.29 23.21
CA PHE A 421 8.68 8.36 23.78
C PHE A 421 8.49 9.63 22.95
N VAL A 422 7.88 10.63 23.58
CA VAL A 422 7.46 11.86 22.92
C VAL A 422 8.21 13.04 23.52
N PHE A 423 8.70 13.92 22.66
CA PHE A 423 9.11 15.26 23.05
C PHE A 423 8.03 16.25 22.60
N ASP A 424 7.36 16.92 23.55
CA ASP A 424 6.15 17.72 23.29
C ASP A 424 6.39 19.24 23.19
N ASP A 425 5.34 20.00 22.86
CA ASP A 425 5.37 21.48 22.76
C ASP A 425 5.61 22.20 24.08
N SER A 426 5.51 21.49 25.20
CA SER A 426 5.83 22.01 26.53
C SER A 426 7.23 21.59 26.97
N ALA A 427 8.08 21.11 26.05
CA ALA A 427 9.43 20.61 26.34
C ALA A 427 9.46 19.42 27.33
N HIS A 428 8.33 18.72 27.47
CA HIS A 428 8.29 17.48 28.22
C HIS A 428 8.89 16.36 27.39
N LEU A 429 9.65 15.51 28.08
CA LEU A 429 9.89 14.16 27.58
C LEU A 429 8.89 13.25 28.26
N ILE A 430 7.91 12.77 27.49
CA ILE A 430 6.81 11.94 27.98
C ILE A 430 7.02 10.51 27.50
N VAL A 431 6.88 9.57 28.41
CA VAL A 431 6.80 8.15 28.08
C VAL A 431 5.36 7.71 28.25
N TYR A 432 4.76 7.26 27.16
CA TYR A 432 3.44 6.63 27.17
C TYR A 432 3.60 5.12 27.23
N ASP A 433 2.95 4.47 28.18
CA ASP A 433 2.67 3.03 28.19
C ASP A 433 1.24 2.84 27.69
N ASN A 434 1.08 2.30 26.48
CA ASN A 434 -0.22 2.00 25.90
C ASN A 434 -1.17 3.21 25.79
N GLY A 435 -0.61 4.41 25.64
CA GLY A 435 -1.35 5.68 25.57
C GLY A 435 -1.61 6.34 26.92
N VAL A 436 -1.19 5.72 28.02
CA VAL A 436 -1.21 6.30 29.38
C VAL A 436 0.17 6.86 29.70
N VAL A 437 0.25 8.06 30.27
CA VAL A 437 1.53 8.64 30.70
C VAL A 437 2.12 7.78 31.82
N ALA A 438 3.24 7.11 31.52
CA ALA A 438 4.02 6.34 32.49
C ALA A 438 4.95 7.24 33.30
N THR A 439 5.60 8.21 32.63
CA THR A 439 6.41 9.23 33.28
C THR A 439 6.55 10.48 32.42
N THR A 440 6.93 11.59 33.07
CA THR A 440 7.27 12.86 32.44
C THR A 440 8.59 13.37 33.00
N ILE A 441 9.61 13.56 32.15
CA ILE A 441 10.98 13.94 32.56
C ILE A 441 11.24 15.41 32.20
N GLY A 442 11.04 16.32 33.19
CA GLY A 442 11.14 17.81 33.09
C GLY A 442 10.24 18.42 31.98
N SER A 443 10.11 19.72 31.70
CA SER A 443 9.96 20.97 32.47
C SER A 443 8.90 21.82 31.71
N THR A 444 8.11 22.67 32.38
CA THR A 444 6.96 23.42 31.84
C THR A 444 7.31 24.72 31.10
N THR A 445 8.24 24.69 30.14
CA THR A 445 8.51 25.83 29.24
C THR A 445 7.72 25.66 27.95
N THR A 446 6.86 26.62 27.60
CA THR A 446 6.11 26.56 26.32
C THR A 446 7.04 26.88 25.15
N CYS A 447 7.18 25.94 24.23
CA CYS A 447 8.16 25.99 23.16
C CYS A 447 7.63 26.62 21.87
N ASN A 448 6.31 26.65 21.65
CA ASN A 448 5.68 27.12 20.40
C ASN A 448 6.39 26.58 19.14
N GLY A 449 6.76 25.30 19.12
CA GLY A 449 7.50 24.68 18.00
C GLY A 449 9.00 24.97 17.92
N GLN A 450 9.59 25.73 18.84
CA GLN A 450 11.00 26.16 18.80
C GLN A 450 11.95 25.32 19.68
N CYS A 451 11.44 24.25 20.31
CA CYS A 451 12.26 23.42 21.17
C CYS A 451 12.97 22.31 20.39
N THR A 452 14.20 22.01 20.81
CA THR A 452 14.96 20.86 20.32
C THR A 452 15.38 19.95 21.46
N LEU A 453 15.51 18.65 21.17
CA LEU A 453 16.09 17.64 22.06
C LEU A 453 17.25 16.96 21.33
N ASP A 454 18.45 17.01 21.93
CA ASP A 454 19.68 16.56 21.29
C ASP A 454 20.49 15.65 22.23
N PHE A 455 20.81 14.44 21.79
CA PHE A 455 21.90 13.66 22.40
C PHE A 455 23.19 13.98 21.65
N GLN A 456 24.01 14.85 22.26
CA GLN A 456 25.10 15.54 21.59
C GLN A 456 26.34 14.66 21.39
N GLY A 457 27.27 15.14 20.55
CA GLY A 457 28.55 14.46 20.30
C GLY A 457 29.43 14.31 21.56
N ASP A 458 29.23 15.16 22.56
CA ASP A 458 29.89 15.10 23.86
C ASP A 458 29.19 14.12 24.85
N GLY A 459 28.09 13.48 24.47
CA GLY A 459 27.35 12.55 25.33
C GLY A 459 26.39 13.22 26.32
N ASN A 460 26.05 14.50 26.12
CA ASN A 460 25.06 15.21 26.92
C ASN A 460 23.67 15.16 26.24
N LEU A 461 22.61 14.85 26.98
CA LEU A 461 21.23 15.02 26.52
C LEU A 461 20.74 16.41 26.89
N VAL A 462 20.35 17.21 25.91
CA VAL A 462 20.07 18.64 26.12
C VAL A 462 18.76 19.04 25.47
N LYS A 463 17.99 19.88 26.18
CA LYS A 463 16.81 20.56 25.65
C LYS A 463 17.13 22.02 25.41
N ARG A 464 16.72 22.56 24.26
CA ARG A 464 16.95 23.96 23.88
C ARG A 464 15.65 24.66 23.51
N LEU A 465 15.62 25.98 23.70
CA LEU A 465 14.59 26.89 23.19
C LEU A 465 15.29 27.99 22.39
N GLY A 466 14.95 28.15 21.11
CA GLY A 466 15.59 29.17 20.26
C GLY A 466 17.11 29.04 20.19
N GLY A 467 17.64 27.80 20.22
CA GLY A 467 19.07 27.49 20.23
C GLY A 467 19.76 27.58 21.60
N SER A 468 19.11 28.17 22.61
CA SER A 468 19.66 28.29 23.97
C SER A 468 19.30 27.07 24.81
N ALA A 469 20.28 26.42 25.42
CA ALA A 469 20.05 25.29 26.32
C ALA A 469 19.40 25.77 27.63
N PHE A 470 18.28 25.17 28.01
CA PHE A 470 17.60 25.45 29.28
C PHE A 470 17.60 24.24 30.23
N TRP A 471 17.89 23.04 29.72
CA TRP A 471 18.04 21.82 30.52
C TRP A 471 19.08 20.89 29.89
N ALA A 472 19.84 20.19 30.73
CA ALA A 472 20.81 19.18 30.30
C ALA A 472 20.92 18.04 31.34
N SER A 473 21.29 16.84 30.90
CA SER A 473 21.49 15.67 31.76
C SER A 473 22.76 15.75 32.62
N GLY A 474 23.72 16.61 32.25
CA GLY A 474 24.98 16.76 32.98
C GLY A 474 26.00 15.67 32.66
N THR A 475 25.80 14.91 31.58
CA THR A 475 26.63 13.77 31.20
C THR A 475 27.71 14.11 30.16
N ALA A 476 27.97 15.40 29.92
CA ALA A 476 28.98 15.86 28.97
C ALA A 476 30.35 15.23 29.24
N ASN A 477 31.01 14.79 28.17
CA ASN A 477 32.29 14.06 28.12
C ASN A 477 32.31 12.69 28.80
N LYS A 478 31.20 12.24 29.40
CA LYS A 478 31.06 10.93 30.05
C LYS A 478 30.09 10.01 29.30
N GLY A 479 28.99 10.56 28.81
CA GLY A 479 27.95 9.81 28.09
C GLY A 479 28.46 9.23 26.77
N SER A 480 28.02 8.02 26.48
CA SER A 480 28.35 7.28 25.25
C SER A 480 27.10 6.84 24.49
N THR A 481 26.04 6.46 25.20
CA THR A 481 24.78 6.03 24.60
C THR A 481 23.59 6.51 25.42
N LEU A 482 22.57 7.03 24.75
CA LEU A 482 21.22 7.20 25.29
C LEU A 482 20.40 5.96 24.91
N THR A 483 19.66 5.40 25.85
CA THR A 483 18.82 4.21 25.62
C THR A 483 17.40 4.46 26.10
N SER A 484 16.41 4.24 25.24
CA SER A 484 15.02 4.09 25.64
C SER A 484 14.73 2.63 25.99
N LEU A 485 14.02 2.40 27.10
CA LEU A 485 13.63 1.09 27.59
C LEU A 485 12.11 1.02 27.78
N ASN A 486 11.49 -0.09 27.44
CA ASN A 486 10.07 -0.34 27.70
C ASN A 486 9.76 -0.70 29.17
N THR A 487 10.64 -0.31 30.10
CA THR A 487 10.49 -0.48 31.54
C THR A 487 11.22 0.66 32.25
N SER A 488 10.88 0.93 33.52
CA SER A 488 11.58 1.91 34.35
C SER A 488 13.08 1.56 34.45
N PRO A 489 14.02 2.52 34.28
CA PRO A 489 13.83 3.98 34.37
C PRO A 489 13.46 4.68 33.04
N TRP A 490 13.05 3.92 32.03
CA TRP A 490 12.57 4.33 30.69
C TRP A 490 13.61 5.02 29.80
N LEU A 491 14.50 5.84 30.36
CA LEU A 491 15.65 6.41 29.69
C LEU A 491 16.90 6.26 30.56
N GLU A 492 18.00 5.88 29.92
CA GLU A 492 19.32 5.79 30.55
C GLU A 492 20.38 6.40 29.65
N ILE A 493 21.37 7.07 30.26
CA ILE A 493 22.63 7.41 29.59
C ILE A 493 23.72 6.55 30.22
N LYS A 494 24.44 5.81 29.38
CA LYS A 494 25.56 4.96 29.77
C LYS A 494 26.88 5.56 29.31
N ASP A 495 27.93 5.35 30.10
CA ASP A 495 29.29 5.68 29.71
C ASP A 495 29.90 4.61 28.79
N LYS A 496 31.18 4.77 28.41
CA LYS A 496 31.90 3.84 27.52
C LYS A 496 32.14 2.45 28.13
N THR A 497 32.03 2.32 29.45
CA THR A 497 32.15 1.04 30.17
C THR A 497 30.81 0.29 30.24
N GLY A 498 29.71 0.97 29.89
CA GLY A 498 28.34 0.46 30.01
C GLY A 498 27.68 0.79 31.34
N ALA A 499 28.33 1.57 32.21
CA ALA A 499 27.76 2.00 33.48
C ALA A 499 26.70 3.09 33.25
N VAL A 500 25.54 2.98 33.90
CA VAL A 500 24.49 4.02 33.89
C VAL A 500 24.99 5.21 34.71
N ILE A 501 25.11 6.37 34.07
CA ILE A 501 25.58 7.63 34.69
C ILE A 501 24.49 8.69 34.78
N TRP A 502 23.34 8.44 34.15
CA TRP A 502 22.12 9.22 34.32
C TRP A 502 20.92 8.35 33.96
N ASP A 503 19.81 8.53 34.67
CA ASP A 503 18.53 7.92 34.32
C ASP A 503 17.35 8.87 34.50
N GLY A 504 16.24 8.55 33.82
CA GLY A 504 15.03 9.36 33.78
C GLY A 504 14.28 9.50 35.12
N VAL A 505 14.63 8.71 36.13
CA VAL A 505 13.99 8.70 37.46
C VAL A 505 14.84 9.43 38.49
N ASN A 506 16.14 9.11 38.57
CA ASN A 506 17.04 9.58 39.62
C ASN A 506 17.93 10.75 39.19
N GLY A 507 18.01 11.04 37.89
CA GLY A 507 18.95 12.03 37.36
C GLY A 507 20.37 11.48 37.26
N ALA A 508 21.38 12.33 37.47
CA ALA A 508 22.79 11.98 37.30
C ALA A 508 23.34 11.18 38.50
N HIS A 509 24.25 10.23 38.22
CA HIS A 509 24.93 9.36 39.19
C HIS A 509 26.42 9.71 39.36
#